data_AF-G4Z533-F1
#
_entry.id   AF-G4Z533-F1
#
_cell.length_a   1.000
_cell.length_b   1.000
_cell.length_c   1.000
_cell.angle_alpha   90.00
_cell.angle_beta   90.00
_cell.angle_gamma   90.00
#
_symmetry.space_group_name_H-M   'P 1'
#
loop_
_entity.id
_entity.type
_entity.pdbx_description
1 polymer ?
#
loop_
_entity_poly.entity_id
_entity_poly.type
_entity_poly.pdbx_seq_one_letter_code
_entity_poly.pdbx_strand_id
1 'polypeptide(L)' 'WTTDEHDRFLEALELYPSGPWKVIADHVATRTTRQTMTHAQKYRQKIERR' A
#
# COMPACT_ATOMS: atom_id res chain seq x y z
N TRP A 1 -0.69 -4.41 8.75
CA TRP A 1 -0.22 -3.03 8.69
C TRP A 1 0.10 -2.61 10.10
N THR A 2 1.26 -3.07 10.56
CA THR A 2 1.98 -2.35 11.62
C THR A 2 2.42 -0.99 11.08
N THR A 3 2.88 -0.10 11.96
CA THR A 3 3.41 1.21 11.57
C THR A 3 4.51 1.05 10.50
N ASP A 4 5.51 0.20 10.74
CA ASP A 4 6.64 -0.02 9.82
C ASP A 4 6.23 -0.61 8.46
N GLU A 5 5.17 -1.44 8.42
CA GLU A 5 4.63 -1.93 7.15
C GLU A 5 3.87 -0.81 6.42
N HIS A 6 3.15 0.02 7.17
CA HIS A 6 2.37 1.10 6.59
C HIS A 6 3.27 2.20 6.02
N ASP A 7 4.35 2.55 6.72
CA ASP A 7 5.30 3.57 6.28
C ASP A 7 5.97 3.14 4.96
N ARG A 8 6.50 1.92 4.90
CA ARG A 8 7.00 1.33 3.63
C ARG A 8 5.96 1.29 2.53
N PHE A 9 4.70 1.03 2.87
CA PHE A 9 3.62 1.08 1.89
C PHE A 9 3.34 2.49 1.37
N LEU A 10 3.43 3.51 2.22
CA LEU A 10 3.28 4.91 1.79
C LEU A 10 4.45 5.32 0.90
N GLU A 11 5.69 5.01 1.29
CA GLU A 11 6.89 5.24 0.46
C GLU A 11 6.73 4.60 -0.93
N ALA A 12 6.31 3.33 -0.97
CA ALA A 12 6.06 2.65 -2.23
C ALA A 12 4.90 3.24 -3.04
N LEU A 13 3.86 3.77 -2.38
CA LEU A 13 2.75 4.44 -3.04
C LEU A 13 3.13 5.82 -3.60
N GLU A 14 4.06 6.54 -2.97
CA GLU A 14 4.58 7.79 -3.52
C GLU A 14 5.30 7.54 -4.86
N LEU A 15 6.07 6.46 -4.94
CA LEU A 15 6.78 6.04 -6.15
C LEU A 15 5.84 5.41 -7.19
N TYR A 16 4.84 4.65 -6.74
CA TYR A 16 3.92 3.89 -7.59
C TYR A 16 2.46 4.15 -7.18
N PRO A 17 1.90 5.35 -7.44
CA PRO A 17 0.58 5.73 -6.92
C PRO A 17 -0.54 4.76 -7.29
N SER A 18 -0.48 4.14 -8.48
CA SER A 18 -1.49 3.20 -8.99
C SER A 18 -0.94 1.80 -9.31
N GLY A 19 0.24 1.45 -8.78
CA GLY A 19 0.94 0.20 -9.08
C GLY A 19 2.14 0.37 -10.01
N PRO A 20 2.85 -0.73 -10.33
CA PRO A 20 2.41 -2.13 -10.21
C PRO A 20 2.38 -2.67 -8.78
N TRP A 21 1.26 -3.27 -8.38
CA TRP A 21 1.03 -3.74 -7.00
C TRP A 21 1.97 -4.83 -6.51
N LYS A 22 2.56 -5.60 -7.45
CA LYS A 22 3.60 -6.56 -7.12
C LYS A 22 4.83 -5.87 -6.54
N VAL A 23 5.28 -4.78 -7.14
CA VAL A 23 6.44 -4.01 -6.67
C VAL A 23 6.17 -3.38 -5.31
N ILE A 24 4.96 -2.85 -5.11
CA ILE A 24 4.56 -2.27 -3.82
C ILE A 24 4.52 -3.36 -2.73
N ALA A 25 4.02 -4.56 -3.05
CA ALA A 25 4.03 -5.69 -2.13
C ALA A 25 5.45 -6.15 -1.80
N ASP A 26 6.32 -6.25 -2.80
CA ASP A 26 7.74 -6.61 -2.62
C ASP A 26 8.46 -5.57 -1.74
N HIS A 27 8.13 -4.28 -1.88
CA HIS A 27 8.69 -3.20 -1.05
C HIS A 27 8.25 -3.29 0.43
N VAL A 28 6.99 -3.66 0.66
CA VAL A 28 6.50 -3.92 2.03
C VAL A 28 7.10 -5.21 2.61
N ALA A 29 7.56 -6.12 1.75
CA ALA A 29 8.22 -7.41 2.03
C ALA A 29 7.38 -8.48 2.76
N THR A 30 6.42 -8.09 3.61
CA THR A 30 5.60 -9.02 4.43
C THR A 30 4.19 -9.22 3.91
N ARG A 31 3.80 -8.55 2.82
CA ARG A 31 2.43 -8.53 2.30
C ARG A 31 2.40 -9.01 0.87
N THR A 32 1.35 -9.77 0.54
CA THR A 32 1.10 -10.20 -0.83
C THR A 32 0.47 -9.09 -1.67
N THR A 33 0.62 -9.17 -2.99
CA THR A 33 -0.01 -8.24 -3.95
C THR A 33 -1.48 -7.98 -3.68
N ARG A 34 -2.26 -9.04 -3.40
CA ARG A 34 -3.70 -8.94 -3.11
C ARG A 34 -3.99 -8.18 -1.80
N GLN A 35 -3.19 -8.42 -0.76
CA GLN A 35 -3.32 -7.71 0.52
C GLN A 35 -3.00 -6.23 0.35
N THR A 36 -1.95 -5.90 -0.41
CA THR A 36 -1.55 -4.53 -0.73
C THR A 36 -2.62 -3.78 -1.52
N MET A 37 -3.20 -4.39 -2.55
CA MET A 37 -4.32 -3.80 -3.31
C MET A 37 -5.53 -3.50 -2.42
N THR A 38 -5.92 -4.48 -1.58
CA THR A 38 -7.06 -4.32 -0.68
C THR A 38 -6.82 -3.21 0.34
N HIS A 39 -5.59 -3.10 0.85
CA HIS A 39 -5.21 -2.03 1.76
C HIS A 39 -5.25 -0.66 1.09
N ALA A 40 -4.70 -0.55 -0.12
CA ALA A 40 -4.72 0.69 -0.88
C ALA A 40 -6.14 1.16 -1.19
N GLN A 41 -7.05 0.24 -1.54
CA GLN A 41 -8.45 0.58 -1.74
C GLN A 41 -9.07 1.20 -0.46
N LYS A 42 -8.92 0.53 0.69
CA LYS A 42 -9.45 1.03 1.96
C LYS A 42 -8.80 2.34 2.40
N TYR A 43 -7.49 2.47 2.20
CA TYR A 43 -6.73 3.68 2.50
C TYR A 43 -7.24 4.88 1.70
N ARG A 44 -7.44 4.72 0.38
CA ARG A 44 -8.00 5.75 -0.49
C ARG A 44 -9.42 6.15 -0.09
N GLN A 45 -10.29 5.17 0.20
CA GLN A 45 -11.64 5.44 0.70
C GLN A 45 -11.64 6.20 2.03
N LYS A 46 -10.67 5.94 2.92
CA LYS A 46 -10.52 6.66 4.19
C LYS A 46 -10.08 8.11 3.97
N ILE A 47 -9.22 8.38 3.00
CA ILE A 47 -8.81 9.75 2.64
C ILE A 47 -9.98 10.52 2.04
N GLU A 48 -10.72 9.91 1.10
CA GLU A 48 -11.86 10.56 0.42
C GLU A 48 -12.99 10.95 1.38
N ARG A 49 -13.13 10.24 2.50
CA ARG A 49 -14.12 10.51 3.56
C ARG A 49 -13.67 11.56 4.59
N ARG A 50 -12.46 12.10 4.46
CA ARG A 50 -11.90 13.15 5.33
C ARG A 50 -11.90 14.48 4.59
#